data_AF-A0AAP8GFI1-F1
#
_entry.id   AF-A0AAP8GFI1-F1
#
_cell.length_a   1.000
_cell.length_b   1.000
_cell.length_c   1.000
_cell.angle_alpha   90.00
_cell.angle_beta   90.00
_cell.angle_gamma   90.00
#
_symmetry.space_group_name_H-M   'P 1'
#
loop_
_entity.id
_entity.type
_entity.pdbx_description
1 polymer ?
#
loop_
_entity_poly.entity_id
_entity_poly.type
_entity_poly.pdbx_seq_one_letter_code
_entity_poly.pdbx_strand_id
1 'polypeptide(L)'
;MVDIEIWLRLMSISSLYGDDMVRIAHWLAKQSHIDAVVLQQTGLTLRQAQRFLSFPRKSIESSLCWLEQPNHHLIPADSEFYPPQ
;
A
#
# COMPACT_ATOMS: atom_id res chain seq x y z
N MET A 1 10.07 -6.78 5.25
CA MET A 1 9.97 -5.50 4.54
C MET A 1 8.69 -5.56 3.72
N VAL A 2 7.80 -4.57 3.85
CA VAL A 2 6.58 -4.51 3.03
C VAL A 2 6.96 -4.01 1.64
N ASP A 3 6.39 -4.61 0.60
CA ASP A 3 6.59 -4.12 -0.76
C ASP A 3 6.03 -2.71 -0.92
N ILE A 4 6.84 -1.79 -1.44
CA ILE A 4 6.45 -0.41 -1.75
C ILE A 4 5.19 -0.38 -2.64
N GLU A 5 5.03 -1.38 -3.51
CA GLU A 5 3.82 -1.54 -4.31
C GLU A 5 2.54 -1.66 -3.47
N ILE A 6 2.57 -2.41 -2.36
CA ILE A 6 1.41 -2.54 -1.45
C ILE A 6 1.05 -1.17 -0.90
N TRP A 7 2.05 -0.40 -0.45
CA TRP A 7 1.86 0.97 0.01
C TRP A 7 1.27 1.88 -1.07
N LEU A 8 1.80 1.84 -2.29
CA LEU A 8 1.28 2.61 -3.44
C LEU A 8 -0.20 2.30 -3.71
N ARG A 9 -0.57 1.01 -3.70
CA ARG A 9 -1.95 0.58 -3.91
C ARG A 9 -2.87 1.00 -2.75
N LEU A 10 -2.42 0.89 -1.50
CA LEU A 10 -3.20 1.32 -0.33
C LEU A 10 -3.39 2.84 -0.28
N MET A 11 -2.40 3.64 -0.69
CA MET A 11 -2.52 5.10 -0.76
C MET A 11 -3.61 5.56 -1.75
N SER A 12 -3.96 4.72 -2.73
CA SER A 12 -5.08 4.98 -3.63
C SER A 12 -6.46 4.89 -2.96
N ILE A 13 -6.53 4.34 -1.74
CA ILE A 13 -7.75 4.13 -0.97
C ILE A 13 -7.93 5.30 0.00
N SER A 14 -8.69 6.31 -0.43
CA SER A 14 -8.92 7.59 0.28
C SER A 14 -9.65 7.51 1.64
N SER A 15 -9.84 6.32 2.19
CA SER A 15 -10.59 6.06 3.44
C SER A 15 -9.80 5.19 4.43
N LEU A 16 -8.53 4.92 4.13
CA LEU A 16 -7.66 4.09 4.94
C LEU A 16 -6.47 4.94 5.41
N TYR A 17 -6.35 5.14 6.72
CA TYR A 17 -5.34 6.01 7.33
C TYR A 17 -4.81 5.41 8.64
N GLY A 18 -3.64 5.89 9.07
CA GLY A 18 -3.06 5.54 10.37
C GLY A 18 -2.79 4.05 10.55
N ASP A 19 -3.03 3.57 11.76
CA ASP A 19 -2.69 2.20 12.19
C ASP A 19 -3.40 1.12 11.36
N ASP A 20 -4.63 1.37 10.91
CA ASP A 20 -5.34 0.42 10.05
C ASP A 20 -4.63 0.24 8.71
N MET A 21 -4.09 1.31 8.14
CA MET A 21 -3.32 1.21 6.90
C MET A 21 -2.06 0.36 7.10
N VAL A 22 -1.32 0.61 8.20
CA VAL A 22 -0.11 -0.14 8.56
C VAL A 22 -0.42 -1.61 8.79
N ARG A 23 -1.45 -1.91 9.57
CA ARG A 23 -1.90 -3.28 9.87
C ARG A 23 -2.23 -4.04 8.60
N ILE A 24 -2.98 -3.42 7.69
CA ILE A 24 -3.35 -4.03 6.40
C ILE A 24 -2.11 -4.26 5.54
N ALA A 25 -1.20 -3.28 5.46
CA ALA A 25 0.04 -3.40 4.68
C ALA A 25 0.91 -4.57 5.16
N HIS A 26 1.13 -4.69 6.48
CA HIS A 26 1.88 -5.79 7.09
C HIS A 26 1.23 -7.15 6.87
N TRP A 27 -0.10 -7.20 6.93
CA TRP A 27 -0.83 -8.45 6.72
C TRP A 27 -0.77 -8.90 5.26
N LEU A 28 -0.91 -7.97 4.31
CA LEU A 28 -0.81 -8.24 2.87
C LEU A 28 0.59 -8.69 2.45
N ALA A 29 1.64 -8.11 3.03
CA ALA A 29 3.03 -8.51 2.75
C ALA A 29 3.37 -9.96 3.16
N LYS A 30 2.53 -10.58 4.01
CA LYS A 30 2.68 -11.99 4.41
C LYS A 30 1.91 -12.95 3.50
N GLN A 31 1.07 -12.45 2.60
CA GLN A 31 0.27 -13.29 1.72
C GLN A 31 1.07 -13.66 0.48
N SER A 32 1.00 -14.93 0.06
CA SER A 32 1.60 -15.39 -1.19
C SER A 32 0.83 -14.91 -2.42
N HIS A 33 -0.46 -14.58 -2.25
CA HIS A 33 -1.34 -14.08 -3.29
C HIS A 33 -2.32 -13.07 -2.70
N ILE A 34 -2.54 -11.95 -3.40
CA ILE A 34 -3.48 -10.91 -2.98
C ILE A 34 -4.63 -10.87 -3.99
N ASP A 35 -5.81 -11.32 -3.56
CA ASP A 35 -7.06 -11.25 -4.31
C ASP A 35 -8.12 -10.46 -3.55
N ALA A 36 -9.33 -10.38 -4.12
CA ALA A 36 -10.43 -9.63 -3.52
C ALA A 36 -10.89 -10.23 -2.18
N VAL A 37 -10.79 -11.55 -2.00
CA VAL A 37 -11.21 -12.26 -0.78
C VAL A 37 -10.23 -11.95 0.34
N VAL A 38 -8.93 -12.06 0.05
CA VAL A 38 -7.81 -11.72 0.94
C VAL A 38 -7.94 -10.26 1.39
N LEU A 39 -8.22 -9.33 0.49
CA LEU A 39 -8.42 -7.92 0.84
C LEU A 39 -9.65 -7.69 1.73
N GLN A 40 -10.76 -8.39 1.48
CA GLN A 40 -11.96 -8.26 2.31
C GLN A 40 -11.76 -8.77 3.74
N GLN A 41 -10.89 -9.77 3.95
CA GLN A 41 -10.54 -10.26 5.29
C GLN A 41 -9.89 -9.20 6.16
N THR A 42 -9.31 -8.15 5.56
CA THR A 42 -8.67 -7.07 6.32
C THR A 42 -9.64 -5.98 6.76
N GLY A 43 -10.93 -6.08 6.37
CA GLY A 43 -11.98 -5.09 6.61
C GLY A 43 -12.21 -4.15 5.42
N LEU A 44 -11.53 -4.34 4.29
CA LEU A 44 -11.78 -3.54 3.08
C LEU A 44 -13.14 -3.92 2.47
N THR A 45 -13.91 -2.90 2.10
CA THR A 45 -15.12 -3.08 1.29
C THR A 45 -14.77 -3.61 -0.09
N LEU A 46 -15.73 -4.23 -0.78
CA LEU A 46 -15.56 -4.70 -2.17
C LEU A 46 -15.03 -3.60 -3.09
N ARG A 47 -15.53 -2.36 -2.96
CA ARG A 47 -15.09 -1.22 -3.78
C ARG A 47 -13.63 -0.85 -3.51
N GLN A 48 -13.19 -0.91 -2.26
CA GLN A 48 -11.80 -0.62 -1.90
C GLN A 48 -10.87 -1.74 -2.38
N ALA A 49 -11.28 -3.01 -2.22
CA ALA A 49 -10.54 -4.16 -2.75
C ALA A 49 -10.40 -4.08 -4.28
N GLN A 50 -11.48 -3.71 -4.99
CA GLN A 50 -11.43 -3.49 -6.44
C GLN A 50 -10.45 -2.37 -6.81
N ARG A 51 -10.47 -1.22 -6.12
CA ARG A 51 -9.51 -0.13 -6.36
C ARG A 51 -8.06 -0.57 -6.15
N PHE A 52 -7.80 -1.37 -5.12
CA PHE A 52 -6.47 -1.92 -4.86
C PHE A 52 -5.99 -2.81 -6.02
N LEU A 53 -6.84 -3.72 -6.47
CA LEU A 53 -6.51 -4.67 -7.53
C LEU A 53 -6.42 -3.99 -8.91
N SER A 54 -7.29 -3.02 -9.18
CA SER A 54 -7.34 -2.26 -10.44
C SER A 54 -6.36 -1.10 -10.48
N PHE A 55 -5.46 -0.96 -9.49
CA PHE A 55 -4.50 0.12 -9.46
C PHE A 55 -3.59 0.03 -10.70
N PRO A 56 -3.45 1.10 -11.52
CA PRO A 56 -2.76 1.01 -12.79
C PRO A 56 -1.28 0.64 -12.62
N ARG A 57 -0.85 -0.43 -13.30
CA ARG A 57 0.56 -0.88 -13.25
C ARG A 57 1.53 0.20 -13.72
N LYS A 58 1.15 0.98 -14.75
CA LYS A 58 1.94 2.13 -15.21
C LYS A 58 2.19 3.15 -14.09
N SER A 59 1.22 3.38 -13.21
CA SER A 59 1.38 4.29 -12.07
C SER A 59 2.36 3.73 -11.06
N ILE A 60 2.32 2.42 -10.79
CA ILE A 60 3.30 1.73 -9.93
C ILE A 60 4.70 1.90 -10.51
N GLU A 61 4.89 1.54 -11.78
CA GLU A 61 6.18 1.63 -12.47
C GLU A 61 6.72 3.07 -12.50
N SER A 62 5.86 4.05 -12.77
CA SER A 62 6.22 5.47 -12.74
C SER A 62 6.64 5.93 -11.34
N SER A 63 5.90 5.52 -10.30
CA SER A 63 6.24 5.81 -8.92
C SER A 63 7.54 5.13 -8.49
N LEU A 64 7.78 3.88 -8.88
CA LEU A 64 9.04 3.18 -8.60
C LEU A 64 10.22 3.86 -9.29
N CYS A 65 10.08 4.20 -10.58
CA CYS A 65 11.11 4.95 -11.32
C CYS A 65 11.41 6.32 -10.70
N TRP A 66 10.39 7.01 -10.17
CA TRP A 66 10.58 8.25 -9.41
C TRP A 66 11.34 8.00 -8.09
N LEU A 67 11.03 6.90 -7.38
CA LEU A 67 11.71 6.52 -6.13
C LEU A 67 13.15 6.02 -6.33
N GLU A 68 13.52 5.58 -7.52
CA GLU A 68 14.91 5.22 -7.85
C GLU A 68 15.82 6.44 -8.02
N GLN A 69 15.24 7.64 -8.20
CA GLN A 69 16.02 8.87 -8.35
C GLN A 69 16.62 9.30 -6.99
N PRO A 70 17.81 9.91 -6.99
CA PRO A 70 18.44 10.39 -5.76
C PRO A 70 17.52 11.39 -5.04
N ASN A 71 17.50 11.30 -3.70
CA ASN A 71 16.69 12.13 -2.80
C ASN A 71 15.16 11.95 -2.91
N HIS A 72 14.69 10.91 -3.62
CA HIS A 72 13.28 10.58 -3.69
C HIS A 72 13.00 9.30 -2.89
N HIS A 73 12.27 9.44 -1.80
CA HIS A 73 11.99 8.32 -0.91
C HIS A 73 10.51 8.34 -0.49
N LEU A 74 9.90 7.16 -0.48
CA LEU A 74 8.62 6.95 0.18
C LEU A 74 8.95 6.54 1.61
N ILE A 75 8.50 7.33 2.58
CA ILE A 75 8.58 6.98 4.00
C ILE A 75 7.22 6.41 4.38
N PRO A 76 7.05 5.08 4.42
CA PRO A 76 5.79 4.49 4.84
C PRO A 76 5.53 4.77 6.32
N ALA A 77 4.27 4.69 6.73
CA ALA A 77 3.83 5.03 8.09
C ALA A 77 4.39 4.10 9.17
N ASP A 78 4.93 2.94 8.80
CA ASP A 78 5.61 1.99 9.68
C ASP A 78 7.13 2.21 9.77
N SER A 79 7.66 3.23 9.09
CA SER A 79 9.07 3.57 9.09
C SER A 79 9.47 4.32 10.36
N GLU A 80 10.64 4.00 10.91
CA GLU A 80 11.26 4.75 12.02
C GLU A 80 11.53 6.22 11.68
N PHE A 81 11.65 6.54 10.39
CA PHE A 81 11.86 7.89 9.88
C PHE A 81 10.55 8.66 9.67
N TYR A 82 9.39 8.05 9.94
CA TYR A 82 8.11 8.74 9.88
C TYR A 82 7.99 9.71 11.07
N PRO A 83 7.67 11.00 10.85
CA PRO A 83 7.65 11.98 11.92
C PRO A 83 6.62 11.60 13.01
N PRO A 84 6.93 11.85 14.29
CA PRO A 84 5.98 11.64 15.37
C PRO A 84 4.77 12.57 15.19
N GLN A 85 3.58 12.06 15.51
CA GLN A 85 2.31 12.80 15.46
C GLN A 85 2.15 13.77 16.63
#